data_AF-A0A0J7Y4X9-F1
#
_entry.id   AF-A0A0J7Y4X9-F1
#
_cell.length_a   1.000
_cell.length_b   1.000
_cell.length_c   1.000
_cell.angle_alpha   90.00
_cell.angle_beta   90.00
_cell.angle_gamma   90.00
#
_symmetry.space_group_name_H-M   'P 1'
#
loop_
_entity.id
_entity.type
_entity.pdbx_description
1 polymer ?
#
loop_
_entity_poly.entity_id
_entity_poly.type
_entity_poly.pdbx_seq_one_letter_code
_entity_poly.pdbx_strand_id
1 'polypeptide(L)'
;MTSAPACPDKAARLPGTGLCPADAAALLPADDHPSLPDGCAWSVNEAALPDDIWLLYRAARCAGKTTALAYAPARPLARLVYALSPMGGDQAKGATLVAFAPADHHDPQSTILALTRAAITDQADDHGCHVRKADIPGWPADALVVDIPAAEAAAMRQDEIRTACGPLGLDQGSQLYWRIRQGHVWHFDLGQESPEINPRSLTLVRKEAGGRWAAIA
;
A
#
# COMPACT_ATOMS: atom_id res chain seq x y z
N MET A 1 33.49 18.54 4.64
CA MET A 1 32.27 17.76 4.38
C MET A 1 32.69 16.50 3.64
N THR A 2 32.77 15.36 4.33
CA THR A 2 33.20 14.10 3.72
C THR A 2 32.01 13.53 2.95
N SER A 3 32.08 13.50 1.62
CA SER A 3 31.07 12.85 0.79
C SER A 3 30.91 11.41 1.25
N ALA A 4 29.68 10.96 1.48
CA ALA A 4 29.43 9.54 1.69
C ALA A 4 30.00 8.75 0.50
N PRO A 5 30.57 7.55 0.73
CA PRO A 5 31.12 6.75 -0.37
C PRO A 5 30.03 6.46 -1.40
N ALA A 6 30.38 6.47 -2.68
CA ALA A 6 29.46 6.09 -3.76
C ALA A 6 28.97 4.64 -3.57
N CYS A 7 27.83 4.30 -4.15
CA CYS A 7 27.37 2.91 -4.13
C CYS A 7 28.33 2.00 -4.91
N PRO A 8 28.46 0.71 -4.52
CA PRO A 8 29.38 -0.22 -5.19
C PRO A 8 29.15 -0.34 -6.70
N ASP A 9 27.90 -0.22 -7.14
CA ASP A 9 27.44 -0.25 -8.53
C ASP A 9 27.44 1.14 -9.20
N LYS A 10 27.96 2.17 -8.52
CA LYS A 10 27.88 3.59 -8.91
C LYS A 10 26.45 4.12 -9.06
N ALA A 11 25.44 3.41 -8.56
CA ALA A 11 24.08 3.93 -8.51
C ALA A 11 24.01 5.15 -7.58
N ALA A 12 23.08 6.05 -7.87
CA ALA A 12 22.73 7.12 -6.95
C ALA A 12 22.10 6.52 -5.68
N ARG A 13 22.47 7.05 -4.52
CA ARG A 13 21.81 6.73 -3.25
C ARG A 13 20.38 7.26 -3.26
N LEU A 14 19.50 6.60 -2.52
CA LEU A 14 18.16 7.11 -2.25
C LEU A 14 18.29 8.44 -1.46
N PRO A 15 17.57 9.51 -1.86
CA PRO A 15 17.84 10.88 -1.42
C PRO A 15 17.54 11.15 0.06
N GLY A 16 16.61 10.41 0.64
CA GLY A 16 16.13 10.48 2.00
C GLY A 16 16.86 9.56 2.97
N THR A 17 16.83 8.23 2.73
CA THR A 17 17.53 7.29 3.62
C THR A 17 19.05 7.28 3.41
N GLY A 18 19.52 7.72 2.24
CA GLY A 18 20.93 7.62 1.84
C GLY A 18 21.36 6.19 1.51
N LEU A 19 20.45 5.21 1.47
CA LEU A 19 20.78 3.82 1.16
C LEU A 19 21.17 3.66 -0.31
N CYS A 20 22.04 2.69 -0.60
CA CYS A 20 22.20 2.24 -1.98
C CYS A 20 20.96 1.43 -2.39
N PRO A 21 20.53 1.47 -3.67
CA PRO A 21 19.34 0.74 -4.11
C PRO A 21 19.37 -0.75 -3.78
N ALA A 22 20.53 -1.40 -3.88
CA ALA A 22 20.70 -2.80 -3.51
C ALA A 22 20.50 -3.06 -2.00
N ASP A 23 21.02 -2.17 -1.14
CA ASP A 23 20.85 -2.27 0.32
C ASP A 23 19.39 -2.03 0.72
N ALA A 24 18.72 -1.07 0.08
CA ALA A 24 17.30 -0.81 0.29
C ALA A 24 16.44 -1.99 -0.20
N ALA A 25 16.76 -2.57 -1.36
CA ALA A 25 16.08 -3.74 -1.89
C ALA A 25 16.18 -4.97 -0.96
N ALA A 26 17.31 -5.13 -0.27
CA ALA A 26 17.52 -6.21 0.69
C ALA A 26 16.64 -6.09 1.96
N LEU A 27 16.09 -4.91 2.24
CA LEU A 27 15.12 -4.69 3.32
C LEU A 27 13.69 -5.01 2.90
N LEU A 28 13.42 -5.15 1.60
CA LEU A 28 12.09 -5.44 1.09
C LEU A 28 11.82 -6.96 1.11
N PRO A 29 10.55 -7.38 1.20
CA PRO A 29 10.17 -8.76 0.95
C PRO A 29 10.64 -9.27 -0.42
N ALA A 30 10.66 -10.60 -0.57
CA ALA A 30 11.02 -11.27 -1.81
C ALA A 30 10.28 -10.70 -3.02
N ASP A 31 11.00 -10.63 -4.15
CA ASP A 31 10.52 -9.96 -5.35
C ASP A 31 9.48 -10.81 -6.07
N ASP A 32 8.21 -10.52 -5.80
CA ASP A 32 7.06 -11.05 -6.50
C ASP A 32 6.19 -9.85 -6.87
N HIS A 33 6.36 -9.40 -8.11
CA HIS A 33 5.80 -8.17 -8.64
C HIS A 33 4.97 -8.48 -9.91
N PRO A 34 3.88 -7.72 -10.16
CA PRO A 34 3.16 -7.86 -11.41
C PRO A 34 4.06 -7.46 -12.60
N SER A 35 3.70 -7.95 -13.80
CA SER A 35 4.34 -7.51 -15.04
C SER A 35 4.10 -6.02 -15.25
N LEU A 36 5.15 -5.29 -15.65
CA LEU A 36 5.02 -3.91 -16.10
C LEU A 36 4.90 -3.86 -17.63
N PRO A 37 4.33 -2.78 -18.19
CA PRO A 37 4.34 -2.55 -19.62
C PRO A 37 5.77 -2.50 -20.20
N ASP A 38 5.88 -2.70 -21.52
CA ASP A 38 7.15 -2.60 -22.23
C ASP A 38 7.83 -1.24 -22.01
N GLY A 39 9.15 -1.27 -21.81
CA GLY A 39 9.93 -0.05 -21.54
C GLY A 39 9.86 0.45 -20.09
N CYS A 40 9.18 -0.28 -19.20
CA CYS A 40 9.21 -0.08 -17.77
C CYS A 40 10.06 -1.14 -17.06
N ALA A 41 10.62 -0.78 -15.90
CA ALA A 41 11.32 -1.71 -15.02
C ALA A 41 11.00 -1.41 -13.56
N TRP A 42 11.08 -2.42 -12.70
CA TRP A 42 10.97 -2.20 -11.25
C TRP A 42 12.26 -1.60 -10.70
N SER A 43 12.12 -0.63 -9.80
CA SER A 43 13.21 -0.05 -9.03
C SER A 43 12.77 0.19 -7.59
N VAL A 44 13.71 0.23 -6.65
CA VAL A 44 13.39 0.62 -5.27
C VAL A 44 13.29 2.13 -5.18
N ASN A 45 12.29 2.61 -4.46
CA ASN A 45 12.11 4.01 -4.12
C ASN A 45 11.68 4.16 -2.66
N GLU A 46 11.58 5.40 -2.20
CA GLU A 46 11.23 5.71 -0.82
C GLU A 46 10.30 6.91 -0.68
N ALA A 47 9.59 6.95 0.44
CA ALA A 47 8.77 8.09 0.84
C ALA A 47 9.01 8.41 2.32
N ALA A 48 9.12 9.70 2.64
CA ALA A 48 9.23 10.16 4.02
C ALA A 48 7.88 10.03 4.73
N LEU A 49 7.89 9.50 5.95
CA LEU A 49 6.77 9.50 6.88
C LEU A 49 7.14 10.33 8.13
N PRO A 50 6.17 10.65 9.00
CA PRO A 50 6.45 11.27 10.30
C PRO A 50 7.41 10.44 11.18
N ASP A 51 7.96 11.08 12.22
CA ASP A 51 8.77 10.43 13.28
C ASP A 51 10.01 9.67 12.78
N ASP A 52 10.72 10.26 11.81
CA ASP A 52 11.93 9.71 11.19
C ASP A 52 11.74 8.30 10.61
N ILE A 53 10.50 7.97 10.22
CA ILE A 53 10.16 6.73 9.51
C ILE A 53 10.25 6.98 8.01
N TRP A 54 10.76 5.98 7.30
CA TRP A 54 10.74 5.96 5.84
C TRP A 54 9.97 4.74 5.37
N LEU A 55 9.24 4.90 4.28
CA LEU A 55 8.67 3.78 3.54
C LEU A 55 9.61 3.44 2.41
N LEU A 56 10.10 2.20 2.36
CA LEU A 56 10.74 1.63 1.18
C LEU A 56 9.70 0.83 0.39
N TYR A 57 9.76 0.89 -0.94
CA TYR A 57 8.86 0.16 -1.83
C TYR A 57 9.48 -0.04 -3.21
N ARG A 58 8.95 -1.00 -3.97
CA ARG A 58 9.25 -1.17 -5.40
C ARG A 58 8.26 -0.34 -6.21
N ALA A 59 8.82 0.42 -7.15
CA ALA A 59 8.17 1.42 -7.96
C ALA A 59 8.46 1.15 -9.43
N ALA A 60 7.45 1.33 -10.29
CA ALA A 60 7.63 1.31 -11.72
C ALA A 60 8.53 2.48 -12.14
N ARG A 61 9.48 2.19 -13.03
CA ARG A 61 10.32 3.19 -13.69
C ARG A 61 10.14 3.06 -15.18
N CYS A 62 9.50 4.04 -15.80
CA CYS A 62 9.25 4.08 -17.24
C CYS A 62 9.84 5.35 -17.83
N ALA A 63 10.50 5.25 -18.99
CA ALA A 63 11.13 6.40 -19.68
C ALA A 63 11.99 7.29 -18.76
N GLY A 64 12.71 6.67 -17.81
CA GLY A 64 13.59 7.36 -16.86
C GLY A 64 12.90 8.01 -15.66
N LYS A 65 11.57 8.03 -15.59
CA LYS A 65 10.80 8.53 -14.44
C LYS A 65 10.40 7.37 -13.53
N THR A 66 10.53 7.53 -12.23
CA THR A 66 10.21 6.49 -11.22
C THR A 66 9.02 6.94 -10.40
N THR A 67 8.03 6.05 -10.21
CA THR A 67 6.85 6.32 -9.39
C THR A 67 7.24 6.79 -8.00
N ALA A 68 6.75 7.96 -7.61
CA ALA A 68 7.04 8.58 -6.31
C ALA A 68 5.75 8.73 -5.52
N LEU A 69 5.79 8.32 -4.25
CA LEU A 69 4.70 8.50 -3.30
C LEU A 69 5.03 9.65 -2.35
N ALA A 70 4.01 10.37 -1.91
CA ALA A 70 4.09 11.33 -0.82
C ALA A 70 3.14 10.95 0.31
N TYR A 71 3.59 11.17 1.54
CA TYR A 71 2.73 11.14 2.71
C TYR A 71 1.78 12.33 2.70
N ALA A 72 0.48 12.07 2.82
CA ALA A 72 -0.56 13.06 2.99
C ALA A 72 -1.25 12.83 4.35
N PRO A 73 -1.14 13.76 5.31
CA PRO A 73 -1.81 13.63 6.59
C PRO A 73 -3.32 13.72 6.41
N ALA A 74 -4.04 12.76 6.95
CA ALA A 74 -5.50 12.74 6.98
C ALA A 74 -5.98 11.96 8.21
N ARG A 75 -7.25 12.19 8.61
CA ARG A 75 -7.91 11.46 9.68
C ARG A 75 -9.22 10.87 9.15
N PRO A 76 -9.60 9.64 9.56
CA PRO A 76 -8.89 8.78 10.51
C PRO A 76 -7.68 8.05 9.90
N LEU A 77 -7.57 8.00 8.57
CA LEU A 77 -6.51 7.32 7.84
C LEU A 77 -5.50 8.31 7.26
N ALA A 78 -4.22 8.10 7.50
CA ALA A 78 -3.17 8.75 6.72
C ALA A 78 -3.14 8.15 5.30
N ARG A 79 -2.57 8.89 4.33
CA ARG A 79 -2.57 8.49 2.92
C ARG A 79 -1.18 8.51 2.31
N LEU A 80 -0.94 7.59 1.38
CA LEU A 80 0.13 7.64 0.40
C LEU A 80 -0.51 7.98 -0.93
N VAL A 81 -0.11 9.13 -1.48
CA VAL A 81 -0.61 9.66 -2.74
C VAL A 81 0.49 9.68 -3.78
N TYR A 82 0.14 9.65 -5.06
CA TYR A 82 1.12 9.89 -6.11
C TYR A 82 1.70 11.30 -6.02
N ALA A 83 3.01 11.39 -5.78
CA ALA A 83 3.79 12.59 -6.04
C ALA A 83 4.20 12.66 -7.52
N LEU A 84 4.47 11.50 -8.12
CA LEU A 84 4.75 11.32 -9.53
C LEU A 84 4.29 9.93 -9.98
N SER A 85 3.64 9.87 -11.15
CA SER A 85 3.20 8.65 -11.81
C SER A 85 3.71 8.66 -13.26
N PRO A 86 4.66 7.80 -13.64
CA PRO A 86 5.10 7.70 -15.03
C PRO A 86 4.02 7.21 -15.99
N MET A 87 3.03 6.43 -15.55
CA MET A 87 1.98 5.88 -16.42
C MET A 87 0.73 6.76 -16.49
N GLY A 88 0.29 7.32 -15.36
CA GLY A 88 -0.89 8.19 -15.24
C GLY A 88 -0.61 9.70 -15.38
N GLY A 89 0.66 10.11 -15.39
CA GLY A 89 1.05 11.51 -15.59
C GLY A 89 0.49 12.46 -14.53
N ASP A 90 0.22 13.71 -14.92
CA ASP A 90 -0.27 14.74 -13.99
C ASP A 90 -1.69 14.46 -13.47
N GLN A 91 -2.49 13.67 -14.18
CA GLN A 91 -3.85 13.31 -13.76
C GLN A 91 -3.87 12.42 -12.52
N ALA A 92 -2.85 11.59 -12.35
CA ALA A 92 -2.72 10.72 -11.17
C ALA A 92 -2.19 11.48 -9.94
N LYS A 93 -1.63 12.68 -10.10
CA LYS A 93 -0.99 13.41 -9.00
C LYS A 93 -1.99 13.71 -7.88
N GLY A 94 -1.65 13.31 -6.66
CA GLY A 94 -2.50 13.46 -5.49
C GLY A 94 -3.59 12.38 -5.34
N ALA A 95 -3.77 11.49 -6.32
CA ALA A 95 -4.64 10.34 -6.16
C ALA A 95 -4.09 9.41 -5.06
N THR A 96 -4.98 8.91 -4.21
CA THR A 96 -4.64 8.02 -3.11
C THR A 96 -4.50 6.60 -3.62
N LEU A 97 -3.39 5.95 -3.29
CA LEU A 97 -3.17 4.53 -3.58
C LEU A 97 -3.34 3.66 -2.34
N VAL A 98 -2.88 4.20 -1.22
CA VAL A 98 -2.85 3.47 0.05
C VAL A 98 -3.30 4.41 1.15
N ALA A 99 -4.25 3.97 1.94
CA ALA A 99 -4.62 4.61 3.19
C ALA A 99 -4.19 3.69 4.33
N PHE A 100 -3.73 4.25 5.45
CA PHE A 100 -3.24 3.43 6.56
C PHE A 100 -3.44 4.10 7.91
N ALA A 101 -3.51 3.28 8.96
CA ALA A 101 -3.61 3.72 10.34
C ALA A 101 -2.88 2.72 11.24
N PRO A 102 -2.44 3.14 12.45
CA PRO A 102 -1.98 2.22 13.48
C PRO A 102 -3.04 1.16 13.74
N ALA A 103 -2.62 -0.09 13.85
CA ALA A 103 -3.49 -1.19 14.20
C ALA A 103 -3.58 -1.33 15.72
N ASP A 104 -4.74 -1.76 16.22
CA ASP A 104 -4.82 -2.30 17.56
C ASP A 104 -3.88 -3.50 17.69
N HIS A 105 -3.11 -3.53 18.80
CA HIS A 105 -2.04 -4.50 18.99
C HIS A 105 -2.56 -5.89 19.37
N HIS A 106 -3.79 -6.00 19.86
CA HIS A 106 -4.41 -7.25 20.29
C HIS A 106 -5.40 -7.78 19.25
N ASP A 107 -6.14 -6.90 18.58
CA ASP A 107 -7.10 -7.22 17.53
C ASP A 107 -7.00 -6.23 16.36
N PRO A 108 -6.01 -6.37 15.48
CA PRO A 108 -5.82 -5.46 14.35
C PRO A 108 -6.99 -5.49 13.36
N GLN A 109 -7.76 -6.59 13.30
CA GLN A 109 -8.94 -6.67 12.45
C GLN A 109 -10.09 -5.81 12.99
N SER A 110 -10.21 -5.64 14.31
CA SER A 110 -11.19 -4.69 14.89
C SER A 110 -10.95 -3.25 14.40
N THR A 111 -9.69 -2.87 14.18
CA THR A 111 -9.34 -1.54 13.65
C THR A 111 -9.85 -1.37 12.22
N ILE A 112 -9.66 -2.39 11.36
CA ILE A 112 -10.21 -2.40 10.00
C ILE A 112 -11.72 -2.21 10.05
N LEU A 113 -12.42 -3.02 10.85
CA LEU A 113 -13.88 -2.97 10.93
C LEU A 113 -14.38 -1.61 11.45
N ALA A 114 -13.74 -1.06 12.47
CA ALA A 114 -14.09 0.25 13.02
C ALA A 114 -13.90 1.37 11.99
N LEU A 115 -12.79 1.36 11.24
CA LEU A 115 -12.52 2.34 10.19
C LEU A 115 -13.52 2.23 9.04
N THR A 116 -13.84 1.02 8.61
CA THR A 116 -14.85 0.80 7.55
C THR A 116 -16.22 1.28 7.99
N ARG A 117 -16.68 0.91 9.20
CA ARG A 117 -17.96 1.38 9.74
C ARG A 117 -18.03 2.88 9.88
N ALA A 118 -16.94 3.53 10.31
CA ALA A 118 -16.88 4.98 10.41
C ALA A 118 -16.94 5.69 9.05
N ALA A 119 -16.63 5.00 7.95
CA ALA A 119 -16.72 5.52 6.60
C ALA A 119 -18.08 5.27 5.92
N ILE A 120 -18.95 4.43 6.51
CA ILE A 120 -20.30 4.20 6.05
C ILE A 120 -21.15 5.44 6.36
N THR A 121 -21.73 6.04 5.32
CA THR A 121 -22.61 7.21 5.47
C THR A 121 -24.08 6.85 5.60
N ASP A 122 -24.51 5.72 5.04
CA ASP A 122 -25.86 5.19 5.19
C ASP A 122 -25.83 4.02 6.18
N GLN A 123 -26.48 4.19 7.34
CA GLN A 123 -26.50 3.17 8.37
C GLN A 123 -27.18 1.87 7.93
N ALA A 124 -27.99 1.91 6.85
CA ALA A 124 -28.49 0.70 6.21
C ALA A 124 -27.34 -0.22 5.79
N ASP A 125 -26.21 0.32 5.31
CA ASP A 125 -25.09 -0.44 4.76
C ASP A 125 -24.23 -1.17 5.82
N ASP A 126 -24.47 -0.96 7.13
CA ASP A 126 -23.81 -1.72 8.22
C ASP A 126 -24.51 -3.08 8.45
N HIS A 127 -24.73 -3.83 7.38
CA HIS A 127 -25.44 -5.12 7.32
C HIS A 127 -24.66 -6.28 7.97
N GLY A 128 -24.23 -6.14 9.22
CA GLY A 128 -23.41 -7.17 9.87
C GLY A 128 -22.05 -7.35 9.19
N CYS A 129 -21.50 -6.26 8.66
CA CYS A 129 -20.18 -6.19 8.05
C CYS A 129 -19.11 -6.80 8.98
N HIS A 130 -18.24 -7.63 8.41
CA HIS A 130 -17.17 -8.29 9.14
C HIS A 130 -15.90 -8.41 8.28
N VAL A 131 -14.75 -8.53 8.93
CA VAL A 131 -13.48 -8.75 8.25
C VAL A 131 -13.34 -10.23 7.90
N ARG A 132 -12.97 -10.54 6.67
CA ARG A 132 -12.61 -11.90 6.25
C ARG A 132 -11.41 -11.89 5.30
N LYS A 133 -10.82 -13.06 5.07
CA LYS A 133 -9.86 -13.22 3.98
C LYS A 133 -10.53 -12.91 2.64
N ALA A 134 -9.81 -12.24 1.76
CA ALA A 134 -10.31 -11.92 0.43
C ALA A 134 -10.51 -13.18 -0.40
N ASP A 135 -9.50 -14.07 -0.42
CA ASP A 135 -9.43 -15.30 -1.22
C ASP A 135 -9.77 -15.09 -2.71
N ILE A 136 -9.37 -13.93 -3.26
CA ILE A 136 -9.56 -13.56 -4.66
C ILE A 136 -8.30 -13.91 -5.47
N PRO A 137 -8.41 -14.68 -6.57
CA PRO A 137 -7.25 -15.01 -7.42
C PRO A 137 -6.50 -13.75 -7.89
N GLY A 138 -5.18 -13.78 -7.76
CA GLY A 138 -4.30 -12.66 -8.12
C GLY A 138 -4.08 -11.63 -7.01
N TRP A 139 -4.86 -11.66 -5.93
CA TRP A 139 -4.63 -10.80 -4.77
C TRP A 139 -3.60 -11.42 -3.80
N PRO A 140 -2.96 -10.62 -2.93
CA PRO A 140 -2.08 -11.15 -1.90
C PRO A 140 -2.78 -12.17 -1.00
N ALA A 141 -2.08 -13.25 -0.62
CA ALA A 141 -2.64 -14.31 0.23
C ALA A 141 -3.04 -13.84 1.65
N ASP A 142 -2.49 -12.70 2.10
CA ASP A 142 -2.83 -12.04 3.36
C ASP A 142 -3.82 -10.88 3.17
N ALA A 143 -4.42 -10.73 2.00
CA ALA A 143 -5.45 -9.73 1.75
C ALA A 143 -6.73 -10.02 2.53
N LEU A 144 -7.28 -8.98 3.12
CA LEU A 144 -8.51 -8.96 3.88
C LEU A 144 -9.51 -8.03 3.20
N VAL A 145 -10.80 -8.31 3.38
CA VAL A 145 -11.88 -7.43 2.94
C VAL A 145 -12.90 -7.30 4.07
N VAL A 146 -13.63 -6.18 4.08
CA VAL A 146 -14.83 -6.05 4.92
C VAL A 146 -16.03 -6.35 4.06
N ASP A 147 -16.84 -7.30 4.49
CA ASP A 147 -17.90 -7.85 3.66
C ASP A 147 -19.13 -8.25 4.49
N ILE A 148 -20.26 -8.43 3.80
CA ILE A 148 -21.51 -8.94 4.40
C ILE A 148 -21.44 -10.47 4.59
N PRO A 149 -22.29 -11.06 5.46
CA PRO A 149 -22.33 -12.50 5.71
C PRO A 149 -22.46 -13.36 4.45
N ALA A 150 -21.82 -14.53 4.43
CA ALA A 150 -21.78 -15.41 3.27
C ALA A 150 -23.17 -15.86 2.75
N ALA A 151 -24.15 -16.00 3.63
CA ALA A 151 -25.52 -16.34 3.24
C ALA A 151 -26.19 -15.21 2.44
N GLU A 152 -25.92 -13.95 2.81
CA GLU A 152 -26.40 -12.77 2.11
C GLU A 152 -25.65 -12.59 0.78
N ALA A 153 -24.33 -12.78 0.81
CA ALA A 153 -23.48 -12.80 -0.37
C ALA A 153 -23.98 -13.79 -1.45
N ALA A 154 -24.35 -14.99 -1.03
CA ALA A 154 -24.82 -16.05 -1.93
C ALA A 154 -26.22 -15.78 -2.53
N ALA A 155 -27.00 -14.88 -1.92
CA ALA A 155 -28.31 -14.47 -2.42
C ALA A 155 -28.22 -13.33 -3.45
N MET A 156 -27.07 -12.66 -3.57
CA MET A 156 -26.84 -11.62 -4.58
C MET A 156 -26.74 -12.24 -5.97
N ARG A 157 -27.19 -11.48 -6.99
CA ARG A 157 -27.07 -11.93 -8.38
C ARG A 157 -25.60 -11.95 -8.80
N GLN A 158 -25.17 -13.03 -9.44
CA GLN A 158 -23.76 -13.27 -9.79
C GLN A 158 -23.27 -12.41 -10.96
N ASP A 159 -24.16 -11.76 -11.70
CA ASP A 159 -23.84 -10.93 -12.86
C ASP A 159 -23.55 -9.46 -12.51
N GLU A 160 -23.67 -9.07 -11.24
CA GLU A 160 -23.44 -7.69 -10.79
C GLU A 160 -22.12 -7.53 -10.04
N ILE A 161 -21.47 -6.38 -10.23
CA ILE A 161 -20.31 -6.00 -9.42
C ILE A 161 -20.77 -5.84 -7.99
N ARG A 162 -20.21 -6.67 -7.11
CA ARG A 162 -20.51 -6.62 -5.69
C ARG A 162 -19.73 -5.49 -5.02
N THR A 163 -20.49 -4.55 -4.47
CA THR A 163 -20.00 -3.53 -3.54
C THR A 163 -20.72 -3.72 -2.21
N ALA A 164 -19.96 -3.80 -1.11
CA ALA A 164 -20.52 -4.06 0.22
C ALA A 164 -19.79 -3.23 1.28
N CYS A 165 -20.49 -2.90 2.37
CA CYS A 165 -19.90 -2.28 3.56
C CYS A 165 -19.23 -0.90 3.32
N GLY A 166 -19.78 -0.12 2.39
CA GLY A 166 -19.34 1.24 2.11
C GLY A 166 -17.99 1.34 1.37
N PRO A 167 -17.36 2.53 1.35
CA PRO A 167 -16.22 2.83 0.48
C PRO A 167 -14.89 2.15 0.88
N LEU A 168 -14.85 1.49 2.04
CA LEU A 168 -13.69 0.74 2.53
C LEU A 168 -14.00 -0.77 2.69
N GLY A 169 -15.14 -1.22 2.15
CA GLY A 169 -15.52 -2.62 2.10
C GLY A 169 -15.22 -3.24 0.74
N LEU A 170 -15.62 -4.50 0.55
CA LEU A 170 -15.37 -5.23 -0.69
C LEU A 170 -15.97 -4.50 -1.90
N ASP A 171 -15.14 -4.30 -2.91
CA ASP A 171 -15.55 -3.92 -4.26
C ASP A 171 -14.90 -4.89 -5.25
N GLN A 172 -15.70 -5.72 -5.93
CA GLN A 172 -15.20 -6.66 -6.93
C GLN A 172 -14.88 -6.00 -8.27
N GLY A 173 -15.23 -4.72 -8.44
CA GLY A 173 -14.88 -3.91 -9.59
C GLY A 173 -13.49 -3.31 -9.50
N SER A 174 -12.78 -3.42 -8.38
CA SER A 174 -11.47 -2.81 -8.18
C SER A 174 -10.56 -3.70 -7.31
N GLN A 175 -9.24 -3.49 -7.39
CA GLN A 175 -8.30 -4.11 -6.46
C GLN A 175 -8.28 -3.34 -5.15
N LEU A 176 -9.31 -3.57 -4.34
CA LEU A 176 -9.54 -2.89 -3.06
C LEU A 176 -9.49 -3.90 -1.90
N TYR A 177 -8.45 -3.79 -1.07
CA TYR A 177 -8.24 -4.72 0.04
C TYR A 177 -7.45 -4.12 1.19
N TRP A 178 -7.58 -4.76 2.35
CA TRP A 178 -6.82 -4.48 3.55
C TRP A 178 -5.66 -5.47 3.73
N ARG A 179 -4.58 -5.04 4.38
CA ARG A 179 -3.50 -5.89 4.89
C ARG A 179 -3.06 -5.40 6.27
N ILE A 180 -2.56 -6.30 7.10
CA ILE A 180 -2.06 -5.98 8.46
C ILE A 180 -0.56 -6.23 8.49
N ARG A 181 0.24 -5.18 8.65
CA ARG A 181 1.71 -5.26 8.57
C ARG A 181 2.37 -4.15 9.40
N GLN A 182 3.46 -4.49 10.10
CA GLN A 182 4.33 -3.54 10.81
C GLN A 182 3.55 -2.61 11.75
N GLY A 183 2.65 -3.19 12.55
CA GLY A 183 1.80 -2.46 13.49
C GLY A 183 0.71 -1.58 12.87
N HIS A 184 0.43 -1.72 11.57
CA HIS A 184 -0.55 -0.89 10.85
C HIS A 184 -1.55 -1.73 10.05
N VAL A 185 -2.74 -1.17 9.87
CA VAL A 185 -3.72 -1.61 8.87
C VAL A 185 -3.54 -0.77 7.61
N TRP A 186 -3.43 -1.43 6.47
CA TRP A 186 -3.16 -0.81 5.17
C TRP A 186 -4.31 -1.13 4.23
N HIS A 187 -5.03 -0.12 3.80
CA HIS A 187 -6.06 -0.19 2.77
C HIS A 187 -5.44 0.18 1.42
N PHE A 188 -5.45 -0.75 0.47
CA PHE A 188 -4.99 -0.55 -0.89
C PHE A 188 -6.21 -0.29 -1.77
N ASP A 189 -6.14 0.75 -2.57
CA ASP A 189 -7.06 1.03 -3.67
C ASP A 189 -6.22 1.23 -4.92
N LEU A 190 -6.10 0.14 -5.70
CA LEU A 190 -5.22 0.09 -6.86
C LEU A 190 -6.01 0.21 -8.18
N GLY A 191 -7.33 0.38 -8.10
CA GLY A 191 -8.21 0.39 -9.27
C GLY A 191 -8.19 -0.93 -10.06
N GLN A 192 -8.48 -0.84 -11.36
CA GLN A 192 -8.52 -1.99 -12.28
C GLN A 192 -7.20 -2.22 -13.03
N GLU A 193 -6.34 -1.21 -13.08
CA GLU A 193 -5.13 -1.21 -13.88
C GLU A 193 -3.95 -1.85 -13.14
N SER A 194 -2.86 -2.11 -13.87
CA SER A 194 -1.62 -2.60 -13.25
C SER A 194 -1.02 -1.53 -12.33
N PRO A 195 -0.77 -1.84 -11.04
CA PRO A 195 -0.29 -0.84 -10.10
C PRO A 195 1.15 -0.42 -10.41
N GLU A 196 1.43 0.88 -10.31
CA GLU A 196 2.77 1.46 -10.50
C GLU A 196 3.70 1.27 -9.29
N ILE A 197 3.21 0.60 -8.25
CA ILE A 197 3.93 0.18 -7.06
C ILE A 197 3.69 -1.31 -6.83
N ASN A 198 4.64 -2.02 -6.23
CA ASN A 198 4.36 -3.37 -5.74
C ASN A 198 3.76 -3.28 -4.33
N PRO A 199 2.47 -3.58 -4.11
CA PRO A 199 1.81 -3.46 -2.81
C PRO A 199 2.45 -4.34 -1.73
N ARG A 200 3.07 -5.44 -2.13
CA ARG A 200 3.74 -6.38 -1.21
C ARG A 200 5.08 -5.87 -0.69
N SER A 201 5.68 -4.91 -1.40
CA SER A 201 7.00 -4.38 -1.09
C SER A 201 6.99 -3.27 -0.03
N LEU A 202 5.83 -2.69 0.29
CA LEU A 202 5.75 -1.60 1.26
C LEU A 202 6.34 -2.04 2.60
N THR A 203 7.43 -1.38 2.98
CA THR A 203 8.20 -1.71 4.17
C THR A 203 8.56 -0.42 4.91
N LEU A 204 8.02 -0.24 6.11
CA LEU A 204 8.43 0.81 7.02
C LEU A 204 9.82 0.50 7.56
N VAL A 205 10.71 1.48 7.53
CA VAL A 205 12.07 1.38 8.06
C VAL A 205 12.37 2.58 8.96
N ARG A 206 13.25 2.35 9.93
CA ARG A 206 13.81 3.40 10.78
C ARG A 206 15.32 3.18 10.94
N LYS A 207 16.03 4.28 11.18
CA LYS A 207 17.45 4.24 11.52
C LYS A 207 17.60 3.87 13.00
N GLU A 208 18.24 2.75 13.27
CA GLU A 208 18.57 2.29 14.63
C GLU A 208 19.67 3.16 15.25
N ALA A 209 19.88 3.05 16.57
CA ALA A 209 20.89 3.81 17.31
C ALA A 209 22.32 3.64 16.75
N GLY A 210 22.63 2.50 16.13
CA GLY A 210 23.90 2.23 15.46
C GLY A 210 24.04 2.87 14.06
N GLY A 211 23.05 3.65 13.63
CA GLY A 211 23.03 4.30 12.31
C GLY A 211 22.62 3.39 11.16
N ARG A 212 22.29 2.12 11.42
CA ARG A 212 21.81 1.14 10.44
C ARG A 212 20.32 1.30 10.21
N TRP A 213 19.88 1.19 8.97
CA TRP A 213 18.45 1.11 8.64
C TRP A 213 17.94 -0.31 8.84
N ALA A 214 16.77 -0.45 9.47
CA ALA A 214 16.10 -1.72 9.66
C ALA A 214 14.59 -1.57 9.45
N ALA A 215 13.95 -2.66 9.00
CA ALA A 215 12.50 -2.74 8.95
C ALA A 215 11.91 -2.67 10.36
N ILE A 216 10.83 -1.90 10.51
CA ILE A 216 10.06 -1.81 11.75
C ILE A 216 9.28 -3.13 11.91
N ALA A 217 9.29 -3.69 13.12
CA ALA A 217 8.52 -4.90 13.45
C ALA A 217 7.02 -4.59 13.58
#